data_AF-V7B8N6-F1
#
_entry.id   AF-V7B8N6-F1
#
_cell.length_a   1.000
_cell.length_b   1.000
_cell.length_c   1.000
_cell.angle_alpha   90.00
_cell.angle_beta   90.00
_cell.angle_gamma   90.00
#
_symmetry.space_group_name_H-M   'P 1'
#
loop_
_entity.id
_entity.type
_entity.pdbx_description
1 polymer ?
#
loop_
_entity_poly.entity_id
_entity_poly.type
_entity_poly.pdbx_seq_one_letter_code
_entity_poly.pdbx_strand_id
1 'polypeptide(L)'
;MNAQAMKRFVEENQKLAAECERLVEQCVKLERECALYDHDREALMEFGNEADERAQVAHARACELERDLCQLERLLIKYKQQNESVDSSSGTIVEEQLLDSLLETVTTADESSTFVFLNSNSENDQCKKLLTTWNCLKPSTQRVLGLVAEVKTLENDKENLRVNLHRAEDEAKLLFEENSLLHKENKRLAKRCMERSHSGSDRKHSHCHTGSASAKSHKSRKTGSPIGRKIDFEDGVDSARTPLSPLGNKI
;
A
#
# COMPACT_ATOMS: atom_id res chain seq x y z
N MET A 1 56.53 4.32 -93.53
CA MET A 1 55.92 3.56 -92.40
C MET A 1 54.75 2.75 -92.92
N ASN A 2 54.35 1.67 -92.24
CA ASN A 2 53.19 0.85 -92.61
C ASN A 2 51.95 1.31 -91.83
N ALA A 3 50.89 1.73 -92.53
CA ALA A 3 49.65 2.22 -91.92
C ALA A 3 48.93 1.17 -91.05
N GLN A 4 49.03 -0.13 -91.39
CA GLN A 4 48.43 -1.20 -90.60
C GLN A 4 49.15 -1.40 -89.25
N ALA A 5 50.47 -1.19 -89.21
CA ALA A 5 51.23 -1.21 -87.96
C ALA A 5 50.91 0.00 -87.08
N MET A 6 50.79 1.19 -87.68
CA MET A 6 50.35 2.40 -86.97
C MET A 6 48.94 2.24 -86.37
N LYS A 7 48.00 1.64 -87.12
CA LYS A 7 46.65 1.38 -86.61
C LYS A 7 46.66 0.49 -85.36
N ARG A 8 47.36 -0.66 -85.41
CA ARG A 8 47.48 -1.57 -84.24
C ARG A 8 48.10 -0.87 -83.04
N PHE A 9 49.17 -0.09 -83.25
CA PHE A 9 49.81 0.68 -82.18
C PHE A 9 48.85 1.69 -81.53
N VAL A 10 47.96 2.34 -82.30
CA VAL A 10 46.93 3.23 -81.74
C VAL A 10 45.89 2.43 -80.94
N GLU A 11 45.40 1.30 -81.47
CA GLU A 11 44.43 0.42 -80.79
C GLU A 11 45.00 -0.15 -79.47
N GLU A 12 46.27 -0.55 -79.46
CA GLU A 12 46.98 -1.05 -78.28
C GLU A 12 47.22 0.05 -77.23
N ASN A 13 47.61 1.27 -77.63
CA ASN A 13 47.73 2.40 -76.70
C ASN A 13 46.39 2.84 -76.12
N GLN A 14 45.31 2.83 -76.91
CA GLN A 14 43.95 3.13 -76.41
C GLN A 14 43.49 2.09 -75.39
N LYS A 15 43.74 0.80 -75.64
CA LYS A 15 43.48 -0.27 -74.67
C LYS A 15 44.29 -0.08 -73.39
N LEU A 16 45.58 0.24 -73.51
CA LEU A 16 46.48 0.46 -72.37
C LEU A 16 46.04 1.67 -71.52
N ALA A 17 45.61 2.77 -72.16
CA ALA A 17 45.10 3.94 -71.46
C ALA A 17 43.85 3.60 -70.61
N ALA A 18 42.86 2.91 -71.19
CA ALA A 18 41.67 2.47 -70.46
C ALA A 18 41.98 1.45 -69.34
N GLU A 19 43.04 0.64 -69.50
CA GLU A 19 43.54 -0.25 -68.45
C GLU A 19 44.20 0.52 -67.30
N CYS A 20 44.98 1.57 -67.61
CA CYS A 20 45.55 2.48 -66.62
C CYS A 20 44.46 3.27 -65.86
N GLU A 21 43.45 3.81 -66.55
CA GLU A 21 42.32 4.51 -65.91
C GLU A 21 41.58 3.59 -64.92
N ARG A 22 41.27 2.36 -65.35
CA ARG A 22 40.61 1.34 -64.52
C ARG A 22 41.45 0.95 -63.29
N LEU A 23 42.78 0.88 -63.43
CA LEU A 23 43.69 0.60 -62.32
C LEU A 23 43.79 1.78 -61.35
N VAL A 24 43.84 3.02 -61.85
CA VAL A 24 43.80 4.24 -61.00
C VAL A 24 42.50 4.32 -60.20
N GLU A 25 41.35 4.04 -60.82
CA GLU A 25 40.08 3.90 -60.10
C GLU A 25 40.13 2.85 -58.98
N GLN A 26 40.82 1.73 -59.21
CA GLN A 26 40.94 0.65 -58.25
C GLN A 26 41.88 1.03 -57.09
N CYS A 27 43.00 1.70 -57.37
CA CYS A 27 43.88 2.28 -56.35
C CYS A 27 43.11 3.24 -55.44
N VAL A 28 42.37 4.21 -56.02
CA VAL A 28 41.58 5.19 -55.25
C VAL A 28 40.45 4.55 -54.42
N LYS A 29 39.94 3.38 -54.83
CA LYS A 29 38.98 2.60 -54.01
C LYS A 29 39.69 1.91 -52.84
N LEU A 30 40.85 1.30 -53.06
CA LEU A 30 41.65 0.64 -52.03
C LEU A 30 42.26 1.63 -51.02
N GLU A 31 42.69 2.82 -51.46
CA GLU A 31 43.20 3.89 -50.59
C GLU A 31 42.14 4.35 -49.57
N ARG A 32 40.87 4.46 -50.00
CA ARG A 32 39.74 4.76 -49.11
C ARG A 32 39.46 3.63 -48.14
N GLU A 33 39.50 2.38 -48.59
CA GLU A 33 39.29 1.21 -47.74
C GLU A 33 40.38 1.08 -46.66
N CYS A 34 41.65 1.32 -47.02
CA CYS A 34 42.74 1.38 -46.05
C CYS A 34 42.52 2.51 -45.01
N ALA A 35 42.14 3.71 -45.45
CA ALA A 35 41.85 4.82 -44.53
C ALA A 35 40.67 4.53 -43.58
N LEU A 36 39.66 3.78 -44.04
CA LEU A 36 38.58 3.29 -43.18
C LEU A 36 39.10 2.26 -42.16
N TYR A 37 39.92 1.28 -42.57
CA TYR A 37 40.51 0.31 -41.66
C TYR A 37 41.47 0.93 -40.63
N ASP A 38 42.23 1.96 -41.00
CA ASP A 38 43.07 2.72 -40.06
C ASP A 38 42.19 3.44 -39.02
N HIS A 39 41.11 4.09 -39.44
CA HIS A 39 40.17 4.78 -38.55
C HIS A 39 39.38 3.83 -37.64
N ASP A 40 38.86 2.71 -38.17
CA ASP A 40 38.14 1.69 -37.39
C ASP A 40 39.07 1.06 -36.34
N ARG A 41 40.35 0.84 -36.66
CA ARG A 41 41.36 0.35 -35.69
C ARG A 41 41.59 1.36 -34.57
N GLU A 42 41.67 2.65 -34.89
CA GLU A 42 41.85 3.72 -33.90
C GLU A 42 40.63 3.85 -32.99
N ALA A 43 39.41 3.88 -33.56
CA ALA A 43 38.17 3.91 -32.78
C ALA A 43 37.99 2.68 -31.88
N LEU A 44 38.38 1.47 -32.33
CA LEU A 44 38.38 0.26 -31.50
C LEU A 44 39.42 0.32 -30.36
N MET A 45 40.55 1.00 -30.57
CA MET A 45 41.57 1.20 -29.52
C MET A 45 41.09 2.20 -28.47
N GLU A 46 40.50 3.32 -28.88
CA GLU A 46 39.89 4.30 -27.97
C GLU A 46 38.75 3.68 -27.15
N PHE A 47 37.85 2.92 -27.78
CA PHE A 47 36.79 2.18 -27.09
C PHE A 47 37.35 1.14 -26.09
N GLY A 48 38.43 0.45 -26.44
CA GLY A 48 39.12 -0.48 -25.53
C GLY A 48 39.64 0.22 -24.27
N ASN A 49 40.23 1.41 -24.42
CA ASN A 49 40.72 2.21 -23.29
C ASN A 49 39.55 2.71 -22.41
N GLU A 50 38.48 3.26 -22.99
CA GLU A 50 37.31 3.74 -22.22
C GLU A 50 36.60 2.58 -21.48
N ALA A 51 36.56 1.39 -22.06
CA ALA A 51 36.02 0.20 -21.44
C ALA A 51 36.86 -0.27 -20.23
N ASP A 52 38.19 -0.23 -20.35
CA ASP A 52 39.09 -0.61 -19.25
C ASP A 52 39.09 0.43 -18.12
N GLU A 53 39.14 1.73 -18.42
CA GLU A 53 39.01 2.80 -17.43
C GLU A 53 37.70 2.67 -16.62
N ARG A 54 36.59 2.36 -17.31
CA ARG A 54 35.28 2.13 -16.67
C ARG A 54 35.27 0.87 -15.80
N ALA A 55 35.93 -0.20 -16.23
CA ALA A 55 36.09 -1.43 -15.44
C ALA A 55 36.93 -1.17 -14.18
N GLN A 56 38.04 -0.41 -14.30
CA GLN A 56 38.87 -0.01 -13.17
C GLN A 56 38.09 0.85 -12.16
N VAL A 57 37.31 1.85 -12.62
CA VAL A 57 36.47 2.69 -11.75
C VAL A 57 35.38 1.87 -11.05
N ALA A 58 34.71 0.96 -11.76
CA ALA A 58 33.71 0.07 -11.19
C ALA A 58 34.32 -0.87 -10.14
N HIS A 59 35.50 -1.45 -10.40
CA HIS A 59 36.23 -2.31 -9.48
C HIS A 59 36.69 -1.53 -8.22
N ALA A 60 37.24 -0.32 -8.38
CA ALA A 60 37.65 0.52 -7.26
C ALA A 60 36.49 0.80 -6.30
N ARG A 61 35.32 1.15 -6.86
CA ARG A 61 34.08 1.37 -6.10
C ARG A 61 33.54 0.10 -5.44
N ALA A 62 33.66 -1.06 -6.09
CA ALA A 62 33.30 -2.34 -5.48
C ALA A 62 34.16 -2.61 -4.23
N CYS A 63 35.48 -2.47 -4.34
CA CYS A 63 36.40 -2.63 -3.21
C CYS A 63 36.24 -1.57 -2.11
N GLU A 64 35.62 -0.42 -2.38
CA GLU A 64 35.19 0.53 -1.35
C GLU A 64 33.99 0.00 -0.57
N LEU A 65 32.94 -0.42 -1.28
CA LEU A 65 31.73 -0.97 -0.68
C LEU A 65 32.01 -2.26 0.12
N GLU A 66 32.90 -3.13 -0.36
CA GLU A 66 33.37 -4.31 0.39
C GLU A 66 34.05 -3.94 1.72
N ARG A 67 34.91 -2.91 1.73
CA ARG A 67 35.56 -2.42 2.94
C ARG A 67 34.56 -1.85 3.95
N ASP A 68 33.58 -1.09 3.46
CA ASP A 68 32.52 -0.50 4.29
C ASP A 68 31.58 -1.58 4.86
N LEU A 69 31.21 -2.59 4.06
CA LEU A 69 30.45 -3.76 4.52
C LEU A 69 31.21 -4.51 5.62
N CYS A 70 32.49 -4.86 5.39
CA CYS A 70 33.30 -5.50 6.43
C CYS A 70 33.50 -4.60 7.67
N GLN A 71 33.38 -3.28 7.57
CA GLN A 71 33.36 -2.39 8.75
C GLN A 71 32.01 -2.43 9.47
N LEU A 72 30.89 -2.38 8.74
CA LEU A 72 29.53 -2.51 9.29
C LEU A 72 29.30 -3.86 9.97
N GLU A 73 29.74 -4.96 9.38
CA GLU A 73 29.68 -6.30 9.99
C GLU A 73 30.46 -6.36 11.31
N ARG A 74 31.68 -5.82 11.34
CA ARG A 74 32.49 -5.74 12.58
C ARG A 74 31.86 -4.85 13.65
N LEU A 75 31.07 -3.83 13.27
CA LEU A 75 30.29 -3.03 14.22
C LEU A 75 29.05 -3.78 14.71
N LEU A 76 28.32 -4.45 13.81
CA LEU A 76 27.14 -5.27 14.14
C LEU A 76 27.52 -6.40 15.11
N ILE A 77 28.61 -7.12 14.85
CA ILE A 77 29.14 -8.16 15.75
C ILE A 77 29.46 -7.58 17.13
N LYS A 78 30.09 -6.40 17.21
CA LYS A 78 30.36 -5.73 18.50
C LYS A 78 29.09 -5.35 19.24
N TYR A 79 28.10 -4.75 18.56
CA TYR A 79 26.81 -4.42 19.20
C TYR A 79 26.08 -5.68 19.67
N LYS A 80 26.08 -6.75 18.87
CA LYS A 80 25.49 -8.05 19.24
C LYS A 80 26.18 -8.64 20.47
N GLN A 81 27.51 -8.70 20.49
CA GLN A 81 28.30 -9.16 21.64
C GLN A 81 28.09 -8.27 22.88
N GLN A 82 27.96 -6.96 22.71
CA GLN A 82 27.68 -6.03 23.81
C GLN A 82 26.29 -6.24 24.40
N ASN A 83 25.29 -6.62 23.58
CA ASN A 83 23.95 -6.96 24.05
C ASN A 83 23.91 -8.37 24.69
N GLU A 84 24.58 -9.35 24.10
CA GLU A 84 24.74 -10.71 24.64
C GLU A 84 25.56 -10.74 25.94
N SER A 85 26.44 -9.77 26.17
CA SER A 85 27.17 -9.58 27.42
C SER A 85 26.33 -8.96 28.55
N VAL A 86 25.09 -8.54 28.28
CA VAL A 86 24.19 -7.91 29.26
C VAL A 86 23.06 -8.85 29.71
N ASP A 87 22.56 -9.72 28.82
CA ASP A 87 21.37 -10.54 29.10
C ASP A 87 21.63 -12.04 29.28
N SER A 88 21.02 -12.62 30.32
CA SER A 88 20.89 -14.08 30.52
C SER A 88 19.78 -14.67 29.63
N SER A 89 19.89 -14.46 28.32
CA SER A 89 18.77 -14.45 27.35
C SER A 89 18.10 -15.79 27.01
N SER A 90 18.57 -16.92 27.57
CA SER A 90 18.00 -18.25 27.30
C SER A 90 16.53 -18.39 27.73
N GLY A 91 16.12 -17.70 28.81
CA GLY A 91 14.72 -17.67 29.23
C GLY A 91 13.83 -16.79 28.33
N THR A 92 14.33 -15.63 27.93
CA THR A 92 13.57 -14.57 27.26
C THR A 92 12.96 -15.02 25.94
N ILE A 93 13.69 -15.80 25.14
CA ILE A 93 13.20 -16.28 23.83
C ILE A 93 12.02 -17.25 23.99
N VAL A 94 12.06 -18.11 25.02
CA VAL A 94 10.97 -19.06 25.30
C VAL A 94 9.75 -18.33 25.88
N GLU A 95 9.97 -17.34 26.75
CA GLU A 95 8.91 -16.50 27.30
C GLU A 95 8.18 -15.70 26.21
N GLU A 96 8.91 -15.06 25.29
CA GLU A 96 8.32 -14.33 24.16
C GLU A 96 7.47 -15.24 23.25
N GLN A 97 7.96 -16.45 22.93
CA GLN A 97 7.20 -17.41 22.11
C GLN A 97 5.91 -17.89 22.80
N LEU A 98 5.93 -18.07 24.12
CA LEU A 98 4.74 -18.41 24.90
C LEU A 98 3.75 -17.24 24.97
N LEU A 99 4.24 -15.99 25.07
CA LEU A 99 3.41 -14.79 25.07
C LEU A 99 2.76 -14.53 23.70
N ASP A 100 3.50 -14.68 22.59
CA ASP A 100 2.96 -14.58 21.22
C ASP A 100 1.82 -15.59 21.01
N SER A 101 2.06 -16.87 21.37
CA SER A 101 1.09 -17.96 21.26
C SER A 101 -0.16 -17.76 22.13
N LEU A 102 0.02 -17.30 23.38
CA LEU A 102 -1.08 -16.96 24.27
C LEU A 102 -1.92 -15.82 23.68
N LEU A 103 -1.29 -14.72 23.26
CA LEU A 103 -1.98 -13.56 22.70
C LEU A 103 -2.72 -13.90 21.41
N GLU A 104 -2.22 -14.83 20.59
CA GLU A 104 -2.96 -15.36 19.42
C GLU A 104 -4.24 -16.10 19.80
N THR A 105 -4.26 -16.72 20.98
CA THR A 105 -5.39 -17.52 21.48
C THR A 105 -6.47 -16.67 22.13
N VAL A 106 -6.12 -15.55 22.80
CA VAL A 106 -7.08 -14.67 23.51
C VAL A 106 -7.44 -13.37 22.79
N THR A 107 -6.70 -12.92 21.77
CA THR A 107 -7.06 -11.71 21.01
C THR A 107 -7.75 -12.04 19.69
N THR A 108 -8.71 -11.21 19.28
CA THR A 108 -9.27 -11.26 17.92
C THR A 108 -8.48 -10.33 17.01
N ALA A 109 -8.36 -10.68 15.72
CA ALA A 109 -7.42 -10.05 14.80
C ALA A 109 -7.84 -8.66 14.25
N ASP A 110 -8.62 -7.87 15.00
CA ASP A 110 -9.01 -6.51 14.56
C ASP A 110 -7.97 -5.44 14.92
N GLU A 111 -6.82 -5.51 14.24
CA GLU A 111 -5.74 -4.51 14.33
C GLU A 111 -6.19 -3.09 13.94
N SER A 112 -7.31 -2.96 13.21
CA SER A 112 -7.89 -1.68 12.79
C SER A 112 -8.27 -0.79 13.99
N SER A 113 -8.85 -1.41 15.02
CA SER A 113 -9.22 -0.75 16.28
C SER A 113 -8.03 -0.04 16.94
N THR A 114 -6.87 -0.69 16.96
CA THR A 114 -5.62 -0.18 17.53
C THR A 114 -5.11 1.06 16.80
N PHE A 115 -5.13 1.01 15.46
CA PHE A 115 -4.66 2.13 14.63
C PHE A 115 -5.56 3.36 14.80
N VAL A 116 -6.88 3.16 14.83
CA VAL A 116 -7.85 4.24 15.11
C VAL A 116 -7.60 4.85 16.50
N PHE A 117 -7.41 4.03 17.53
CA PHE A 117 -7.12 4.51 18.89
C PHE A 117 -5.81 5.31 18.97
N LEU A 118 -4.71 4.81 18.40
CA LEU A 118 -3.42 5.50 18.41
C LEU A 118 -3.48 6.83 17.63
N ASN A 119 -4.21 6.86 16.51
CA ASN A 119 -4.43 8.07 15.73
C ASN A 119 -5.31 9.09 16.48
N SER A 120 -6.37 8.64 17.15
CA SER A 120 -7.22 9.50 18.02
C SER A 120 -6.48 10.06 19.23
N ASN A 121 -5.41 9.39 19.68
CA ASN A 121 -4.55 9.84 20.79
C ASN A 121 -3.21 10.44 20.29
N SER A 122 -3.11 10.82 19.01
CA SER A 122 -1.85 11.28 18.39
C SER A 122 -1.29 12.62 18.92
N GLU A 123 -2.06 13.34 19.75
CA GLU A 123 -1.58 14.45 20.57
C GLU A 123 -0.55 14.00 21.63
N ASN A 124 -0.58 12.73 22.04
CA ASN A 124 0.41 12.13 22.92
C ASN A 124 1.63 11.65 22.11
N ASP A 125 2.81 12.23 22.39
CA ASP A 125 4.07 11.89 21.73
C ASP A 125 4.40 10.39 21.71
N GLN A 126 3.98 9.62 22.71
CA GLN A 126 4.23 8.18 22.75
C GLN A 126 3.28 7.42 21.81
N CYS A 127 1.99 7.79 21.77
CA CYS A 127 1.04 7.24 20.79
C CYS A 127 1.47 7.59 19.36
N LYS A 128 1.93 8.82 19.13
CA LYS A 128 2.48 9.28 17.86
C LYS A 128 3.74 8.50 17.44
N LYS A 129 4.67 8.24 18.36
CA LYS A 129 5.84 7.38 18.09
C LYS A 129 5.43 5.96 17.74
N LEU A 130 4.59 5.33 18.56
CA LEU A 130 4.06 3.98 18.31
C LEU A 130 3.35 3.86 16.96
N LEU A 131 2.60 4.88 16.56
CA LEU A 131 1.95 4.97 15.25
C LEU A 131 2.99 5.04 14.11
N THR A 132 4.06 5.84 14.25
CA THR A 132 5.13 5.89 13.24
C THR A 132 5.97 4.61 13.17
N THR A 133 6.10 3.87 14.27
CA THR A 133 6.85 2.59 14.31
C THR A 133 5.95 1.36 14.15
N TRP A 134 4.65 1.51 13.85
CA TRP A 134 3.65 0.43 13.89
C TRP A 134 4.07 -0.82 13.12
N ASN A 135 4.55 -0.65 11.88
CA ASN A 135 5.00 -1.72 10.99
C ASN A 135 6.31 -2.41 11.44
N CYS A 136 6.94 -1.93 12.52
CA CYS A 136 8.16 -2.46 13.10
C CYS A 136 7.96 -3.00 14.53
N LEU A 137 6.74 -2.98 15.06
CA LEU A 137 6.39 -3.57 16.35
C LEU A 137 6.26 -5.10 16.22
N LYS A 138 6.48 -5.85 17.31
CA LYS A 138 6.18 -7.29 17.35
C LYS A 138 4.65 -7.51 17.31
N PRO A 139 4.15 -8.63 16.73
CA PRO A 139 2.73 -8.94 16.73
C PRO A 139 2.09 -8.95 18.14
N SER A 140 2.77 -9.50 19.15
CA SER A 140 2.35 -9.39 20.56
C SER A 140 2.20 -7.94 21.03
N THR A 141 3.11 -7.05 20.66
CA THR A 141 3.01 -5.61 20.99
C THR A 141 1.80 -4.96 20.33
N GLN A 142 1.53 -5.28 19.06
CA GLN A 142 0.36 -4.80 18.32
C GLN A 142 -0.96 -5.31 18.95
N ARG A 143 -1.02 -6.60 19.31
CA ARG A 143 -2.16 -7.23 20.02
C ARG A 143 -2.42 -6.61 21.40
N VAL A 144 -1.36 -6.35 22.19
CA VAL A 144 -1.47 -5.70 23.50
C VAL A 144 -1.96 -4.25 23.37
N LEU A 145 -1.51 -3.51 22.35
CA LEU A 145 -2.02 -2.17 22.08
C LEU A 145 -3.51 -2.18 21.67
N GLY A 146 -3.96 -3.23 20.95
CA GLY A 146 -5.38 -3.45 20.65
C GLY A 146 -6.22 -3.71 21.89
N LEU A 147 -5.76 -4.57 22.80
CA LEU A 147 -6.40 -4.78 24.11
C LEU A 147 -6.49 -3.48 24.93
N VAL A 148 -5.49 -2.60 24.87
CA VAL A 148 -5.54 -1.28 25.52
C VAL A 148 -6.59 -0.37 24.87
N ALA A 149 -6.74 -0.40 23.54
CA ALA A 149 -7.77 0.34 22.82
C ALA A 149 -9.19 -0.15 23.15
N GLU A 150 -9.39 -1.48 23.20
CA GLU A 150 -10.66 -2.10 23.58
C GLU A 150 -11.04 -1.76 25.04
N VAL A 151 -10.10 -1.92 25.98
CA VAL A 151 -10.29 -1.56 27.40
C VAL A 151 -10.67 -0.08 27.55
N LYS A 152 -10.01 0.84 26.83
CA LYS A 152 -10.34 2.27 26.86
C LYS A 152 -11.74 2.57 26.29
N THR A 153 -12.19 1.80 25.31
CA THR A 153 -13.55 1.91 24.76
C THR A 153 -14.59 1.42 25.78
N LEU A 154 -14.35 0.25 26.40
CA LEU A 154 -15.22 -0.34 27.42
C LEU A 154 -15.28 0.50 28.72
N GLU A 155 -14.20 1.20 29.09
CA GLU A 155 -14.21 2.16 30.20
C GLU A 155 -15.17 3.33 29.95
N ASN A 156 -15.17 3.88 28.73
CA ASN A 156 -16.06 4.96 28.32
C ASN A 156 -17.52 4.49 28.28
N ASP A 157 -17.80 3.34 27.66
CA ASP A 157 -19.16 2.78 27.58
C ASP A 157 -19.73 2.43 28.95
N LYS A 158 -18.89 1.95 29.88
CA LYS A 158 -19.26 1.74 31.29
C LYS A 158 -19.67 3.03 31.99
N GLU A 159 -19.01 4.16 31.71
CA GLU A 159 -19.39 5.47 32.26
C GLU A 159 -20.71 5.94 31.67
N ASN A 160 -20.88 5.85 30.34
CA ASN A 160 -22.12 6.18 29.65
C ASN A 160 -23.31 5.35 30.17
N LEU A 161 -23.12 4.05 30.41
CA LEU A 161 -24.12 3.17 31.02
C LEU A 161 -24.43 3.56 32.47
N ARG A 162 -23.43 3.94 33.27
CA ARG A 162 -23.65 4.41 34.65
C ARG A 162 -24.50 5.69 34.68
N VAL A 163 -24.21 6.66 33.82
CA VAL A 163 -24.97 7.91 33.71
C VAL A 163 -26.41 7.64 33.24
N ASN A 164 -26.59 6.76 32.25
CA ASN A 164 -27.91 6.36 31.77
C ASN A 164 -28.73 5.62 32.84
N LEU A 165 -28.10 4.80 33.68
CA LEU A 165 -28.78 4.11 34.78
C LEU A 165 -29.32 5.08 35.83
N HIS A 166 -28.48 6.00 36.33
CA HIS A 166 -28.92 7.01 37.32
C HIS A 166 -30.09 7.84 36.80
N ARG A 167 -30.03 8.27 35.52
CA ARG A 167 -31.12 9.02 34.89
C ARG A 167 -32.41 8.21 34.80
N ALA A 168 -32.33 6.91 34.47
CA ALA A 168 -33.49 6.03 34.44
C ALA A 168 -34.09 5.78 35.84
N GLU A 169 -33.26 5.75 36.89
CA GLU A 169 -33.71 5.65 38.28
C GLU A 169 -34.43 6.93 38.75
N ASP A 170 -33.91 8.11 38.41
CA ASP A 170 -34.57 9.40 38.67
C ASP A 170 -35.89 9.55 37.88
N GLU A 171 -35.91 9.18 36.59
CA GLU A 171 -37.12 9.15 35.76
C GLU A 171 -38.19 8.21 36.36
N ALA A 172 -37.80 7.01 36.79
CA ALA A 172 -38.70 6.05 37.42
C ALA A 172 -39.27 6.54 38.76
N LYS A 173 -38.45 7.25 39.55
CA LYS A 173 -38.87 7.88 40.81
C LYS A 173 -39.89 9.00 40.58
N LEU A 174 -39.64 9.89 39.63
CA LEU A 174 -40.58 10.97 39.26
C LEU A 174 -41.92 10.40 38.78
N LEU A 175 -41.89 9.37 37.93
CA LEU A 175 -43.09 8.68 37.47
C LEU A 175 -43.84 7.96 38.60
N PHE A 176 -43.14 7.45 39.62
CA PHE A 176 -43.79 6.87 40.80
C PHE A 176 -44.47 7.94 41.67
N GLU A 177 -43.83 9.09 41.88
CA GLU A 177 -44.40 10.22 42.61
C GLU A 177 -45.64 10.78 41.89
N GLU A 178 -45.59 10.95 40.57
CA GLU A 178 -46.73 11.34 39.74
C GLU A 178 -47.87 10.31 39.81
N ASN A 179 -47.59 9.02 39.63
CA ASN A 179 -48.60 7.95 39.76
C ASN A 179 -49.22 7.92 41.17
N SER A 180 -48.44 8.21 42.22
CA SER A 180 -48.95 8.33 43.59
C SER A 180 -49.95 9.48 43.75
N LEU A 181 -49.71 10.62 43.09
CA LEU A 181 -50.62 11.77 43.06
C LEU A 181 -51.88 11.47 42.22
N LEU A 182 -51.71 10.91 41.02
CA LEU A 182 -52.82 10.50 40.15
C LEU A 182 -53.71 9.44 40.81
N HIS A 183 -53.14 8.48 41.54
CA HIS A 183 -53.91 7.49 42.31
C HIS A 183 -54.75 8.15 43.41
N LYS A 184 -54.18 9.12 44.15
CA LYS A 184 -54.90 9.88 45.19
C LYS A 184 -56.08 10.67 44.60
N GLU A 185 -55.88 11.36 43.47
CA GLU A 185 -56.98 12.11 42.83
C GLU A 185 -58.02 11.19 42.19
N ASN A 186 -57.63 10.11 41.51
CA ASN A 186 -58.56 9.10 41.00
C ASN A 186 -59.42 8.50 42.13
N LYS A 187 -58.83 8.23 43.30
CA LYS A 187 -59.57 7.77 44.50
C LYS A 187 -60.53 8.84 45.04
N ARG A 188 -60.21 10.14 44.90
CA ARG A 188 -61.08 11.27 45.27
C ARG A 188 -62.17 11.55 44.23
N LEU A 189 -61.92 11.27 42.96
CA LEU A 189 -62.91 11.34 41.88
C LEU A 189 -63.90 10.17 41.96
N ALA A 190 -63.43 8.94 42.15
CA ALA A 190 -64.27 7.75 42.30
C ALA A 190 -65.28 7.89 43.46
N LYS A 191 -64.86 8.45 44.60
CA LYS A 191 -65.76 8.80 45.72
C LYS A 191 -66.87 9.77 45.28
N ARG A 192 -66.52 10.91 44.68
CA ARG A 192 -67.49 11.91 44.19
C ARG A 192 -68.41 11.37 43.08
N CYS A 193 -67.96 10.41 42.28
CA CYS A 193 -68.82 9.69 41.34
C CYS A 193 -69.83 8.80 42.08
N MET A 194 -69.42 8.00 43.07
CA MET A 194 -70.35 7.21 43.89
C MET A 194 -71.34 8.10 44.67
N GLU A 195 -70.87 9.21 45.25
CA GLU A 195 -71.71 10.20 45.95
C GLU A 195 -72.77 10.81 45.02
N ARG A 196 -72.43 11.09 43.75
CA ARG A 196 -73.41 11.46 42.70
C ARG A 196 -74.34 10.31 42.32
N SER A 197 -73.84 9.10 42.16
CA SER A 197 -74.65 7.90 41.88
C SER A 197 -75.58 7.49 43.03
N HIS A 198 -75.37 8.00 44.24
CA HIS A 198 -76.26 7.79 45.40
C HIS A 198 -77.19 8.98 45.69
N SER A 199 -77.00 10.12 45.02
CA SER A 199 -77.90 11.29 45.07
C SER A 199 -78.79 11.44 43.83
N GLY A 200 -78.73 10.48 42.90
CA GLY A 200 -79.57 10.42 41.70
C GLY A 200 -80.17 9.03 41.47
N SER A 201 -81.26 8.71 42.15
CA SER A 201 -82.20 7.68 41.68
C SER A 201 -82.89 8.13 40.38
N ASP A 202 -83.39 7.16 39.61
CA ASP A 202 -84.10 7.35 38.34
C ASP A 202 -83.35 8.03 37.18
N ARG A 203 -82.65 7.19 36.39
CA ARG A 203 -83.11 6.94 35.01
C ARG A 203 -82.61 5.61 34.42
N LYS A 204 -83.43 5.03 33.55
CA LYS A 204 -83.16 3.82 32.76
C LYS A 204 -82.44 4.16 31.44
N HIS A 205 -81.87 3.12 30.80
CA HIS A 205 -81.27 3.11 29.45
C HIS A 205 -79.90 3.84 29.37
N SER A 206 -78.97 3.52 28.45
CA SER A 206 -79.04 2.67 27.25
C SER A 206 -77.70 1.96 26.93
N HIS A 207 -77.65 1.23 25.82
CA HIS A 207 -76.47 0.58 25.20
C HIS A 207 -75.29 1.54 24.90
N CYS A 208 -74.07 0.97 24.87
CA CYS A 208 -73.15 0.93 23.71
C CYS A 208 -71.98 -0.01 24.09
N HIS A 209 -71.60 -1.09 23.38
CA HIS A 209 -71.30 -1.29 21.96
C HIS A 209 -70.32 -0.29 21.35
N THR A 210 -69.06 -0.71 21.22
CA THR A 210 -68.26 -0.68 19.98
C THR A 210 -67.08 -1.65 20.10
N GLY A 211 -66.55 -2.11 18.97
CA GLY A 211 -65.33 -2.92 18.87
C GLY A 211 -64.62 -2.66 17.55
N SER A 212 -63.73 -3.58 17.13
CA SER A 212 -62.84 -3.46 15.95
C SER A 212 -61.70 -2.42 16.12
N ALA A 213 -60.59 -2.46 15.36
CA ALA A 213 -60.22 -3.34 14.25
C ALA A 213 -58.70 -3.66 14.25
N SER A 214 -58.29 -4.65 13.45
CA SER A 214 -56.89 -4.91 13.09
C SER A 214 -56.55 -4.25 11.74
N ALA A 215 -55.29 -3.87 11.52
CA ALA A 215 -54.77 -3.36 10.25
C ALA A 215 -53.47 -4.07 9.84
N LYS A 216 -53.26 -4.31 8.53
CA LYS A 216 -52.20 -5.19 8.00
C LYS A 216 -51.84 -4.81 6.55
N SER A 217 -50.57 -4.51 6.24
CA SER A 217 -50.09 -4.03 4.91
C SER A 217 -48.54 -4.00 4.84
N HIS A 218 -47.79 -4.06 3.71
CA HIS A 218 -47.83 -4.90 2.47
C HIS A 218 -46.36 -5.01 1.90
N LYS A 219 -46.10 -5.43 0.63
CA LYS A 219 -44.77 -5.92 0.12
C LYS A 219 -44.17 -5.27 -1.16
N SER A 220 -42.83 -5.35 -1.32
CA SER A 220 -41.97 -5.20 -2.55
C SER A 220 -40.67 -6.08 -2.40
N ARG A 221 -39.72 -6.40 -3.30
CA ARG A 221 -39.40 -6.30 -4.77
C ARG A 221 -38.70 -5.03 -5.34
N LYS A 222 -37.68 -5.08 -6.24
CA LYS A 222 -36.60 -6.07 -6.61
C LYS A 222 -35.58 -5.45 -7.63
N THR A 223 -34.44 -6.12 -7.97
CA THR A 223 -33.37 -5.81 -9.00
C THR A 223 -32.46 -4.59 -8.71
N GLY A 224 -31.29 -4.30 -9.33
CA GLY A 224 -30.40 -4.89 -10.40
C GLY A 224 -29.37 -3.79 -10.86
N SER A 225 -28.29 -3.94 -11.67
CA SER A 225 -27.53 -5.04 -12.35
C SER A 225 -26.12 -4.50 -12.82
N PRO A 226 -25.11 -5.33 -13.27
CA PRO A 226 -23.68 -4.93 -13.39
C PRO A 226 -23.07 -4.81 -14.82
N ILE A 227 -21.78 -4.38 -14.95
CA ILE A 227 -20.98 -4.30 -16.20
C ILE A 227 -19.44 -4.40 -15.95
N GLY A 228 -18.62 -4.72 -16.98
CA GLY A 228 -17.13 -4.70 -16.97
C GLY A 228 -16.48 -4.64 -18.38
N ARG A 229 -15.14 -4.60 -18.51
CA ARG A 229 -14.40 -4.68 -19.81
C ARG A 229 -12.89 -5.04 -19.70
N LYS A 230 -12.19 -5.21 -20.84
CA LYS A 230 -10.83 -5.83 -21.03
C LYS A 230 -10.00 -5.07 -22.12
N ILE A 231 -8.66 -5.24 -22.18
CA ILE A 231 -7.71 -4.72 -23.23
C ILE A 231 -6.56 -5.76 -23.44
N ASP A 232 -5.88 -5.79 -24.61
CA ASP A 232 -4.77 -6.70 -25.00
C ASP A 232 -3.72 -6.03 -25.99
N PHE A 233 -2.65 -6.77 -26.33
CA PHE A 233 -1.33 -6.49 -27.01
C PHE A 233 -1.33 -6.38 -28.58
N GLU A 234 -0.29 -6.12 -29.43
CA GLU A 234 1.12 -5.53 -29.54
C GLU A 234 1.55 -5.61 -31.08
N ASP A 235 2.72 -5.36 -31.73
CA ASP A 235 4.13 -4.83 -31.59
C ASP A 235 4.69 -4.52 -33.05
N GLY A 236 5.91 -3.94 -33.27
CA GLY A 236 6.70 -4.22 -34.51
C GLY A 236 7.85 -3.28 -35.03
N VAL A 237 9.13 -3.69 -34.85
CA VAL A 237 10.24 -3.96 -35.87
C VAL A 237 10.33 -3.15 -37.21
N ASP A 238 11.46 -2.76 -37.84
CA ASP A 238 12.94 -2.59 -37.59
C ASP A 238 13.65 -1.94 -38.86
N SER A 239 14.98 -1.66 -38.93
CA SER A 239 15.71 -1.13 -40.14
C SER A 239 17.26 -1.31 -40.20
N ALA A 240 17.86 -1.07 -41.39
CA ALA A 240 19.26 -1.44 -41.76
C ALA A 240 20.40 -0.44 -41.36
N ARG A 241 21.67 -0.89 -41.49
CA ARG A 241 22.87 -0.31 -40.83
C ARG A 241 23.69 0.75 -41.58
N THR A 242 24.36 1.58 -40.77
CA THR A 242 25.39 2.61 -41.08
C THR A 242 26.79 2.18 -40.60
N PRO A 243 27.87 2.94 -40.88
CA PRO A 243 29.14 2.81 -40.15
C PRO A 243 28.97 2.89 -38.62
N LEU A 244 29.99 2.41 -37.89
CA LEU A 244 30.01 2.43 -36.43
C LEU A 244 30.24 3.86 -35.91
N SER A 245 29.16 4.54 -35.53
CA SER A 245 29.24 5.68 -34.62
C SER A 245 29.97 5.27 -33.34
N PRO A 246 30.72 6.17 -32.67
CA PRO A 246 31.20 5.95 -31.32
C PRO A 246 30.06 5.45 -30.42
N LEU A 247 30.31 4.41 -29.63
CA LEU A 247 29.28 3.70 -28.87
C LEU A 247 28.78 4.55 -27.69
N GLY A 248 27.89 5.50 -28.02
CA GLY A 248 27.37 6.51 -27.10
C GLY A 248 26.77 5.89 -25.84
N ASN A 249 27.35 6.26 -24.70
CA ASN A 249 27.11 5.65 -23.40
C ASN A 249 25.62 5.65 -23.00
N LYS A 250 24.98 4.49 -23.14
CA LYS A 250 23.65 4.21 -22.61
C LYS A 250 23.75 3.41 -21.32
N ILE A 251 23.81 4.17 -20.22
CA ILE A 251 23.58 3.77 -18.81
C ILE A 251 24.65 2.82 -18.27
#